data_AF-A0A9X3D8G1-F1
#
_entry.id   AF-A0A9X3D8G1-F1
#
_cell.length_a   1.000
_cell.length_b   1.000
_cell.length_c   1.000
_cell.angle_alpha   90.00
_cell.angle_beta   90.00
_cell.angle_gamma   90.00
#
_symmetry.space_group_name_H-M   'P 1'
#
loop_
_entity.id
_entity.type
_entity.pdbx_description
1 polymer ?
#
loop_
_entity_poly.entity_id
_entity_poly.type
_entity_poly.pdbx_seq_one_letter_code
_entity_poly.pdbx_strand_id
1 'polypeptide(L)'
;MLNQTRTQTPPRAASRRRSVEPRRRLPTKAGGKAVATKPQNVRSGVAGPANVSRPDRAELMSRAQSLLAQLTEIEERLQVAQKDGGLSGKAKVSDLTAKRDSVLRTLAALEKAKRALEPA
;
A
#
# COMPACT_ATOMS: atom_id res chain seq x y z
N MET A 1 43.76 25.76 16.04
CA MET A 1 43.58 24.29 15.96
C MET A 1 42.42 24.03 15.01
N LEU A 2 42.71 23.58 13.77
CA LEU A 2 41.71 23.38 12.72
C LEU A 2 41.42 21.88 12.58
N ASN A 3 40.16 21.47 12.78
CA ASN A 3 39.74 20.07 12.72
C ASN A 3 39.69 19.59 11.26
N GLN A 4 40.57 18.67 10.90
CA GLN A 4 40.62 18.02 9.59
C GLN A 4 39.49 16.98 9.48
N THR A 5 38.43 17.27 8.75
CA THR A 5 37.41 16.27 8.41
C THR A 5 37.90 15.41 7.25
N ARG A 6 38.27 14.17 7.57
CA ARG A 6 38.70 13.16 6.60
C ARG A 6 37.51 12.70 5.76
N THR A 7 37.33 13.26 4.57
CA THR A 7 36.30 12.82 3.62
C THR A 7 36.72 11.49 2.99
N GLN A 8 36.16 10.37 3.45
CA GLN A 8 36.30 9.10 2.73
C GLN A 8 35.29 9.06 1.59
N THR A 9 35.77 8.98 0.35
CA THR A 9 34.93 8.72 -0.83
C THR A 9 34.57 7.24 -0.87
N PRO A 10 33.28 6.85 -0.88
CA PRO A 10 32.92 5.44 -1.06
C PRO A 10 33.25 5.00 -2.50
N PRO A 11 33.74 3.76 -2.70
CA PRO A 11 34.07 3.25 -4.03
C PRO A 11 32.79 3.09 -4.87
N ARG A 12 32.82 3.64 -6.09
CA ARG A 12 31.78 3.45 -7.11
C ARG A 12 31.69 1.98 -7.48
N ALA A 13 30.59 1.32 -7.11
CA ALA A 13 30.28 -0.02 -7.60
C ALA A 13 29.98 0.04 -9.09
N ALA A 14 30.92 -0.47 -9.89
CA ALA A 14 30.77 -0.60 -11.33
C ALA A 14 29.63 -1.57 -11.66
N SER A 15 28.75 -1.10 -12.54
CA SER A 15 27.73 -1.87 -13.26
C SER A 15 28.30 -3.20 -13.78
N ARG A 16 27.77 -4.32 -13.30
CA ARG A 16 27.86 -5.61 -13.99
C ARG A 16 26.46 -6.17 -14.18
N ARG A 17 25.86 -5.82 -15.31
CA ARG A 17 24.91 -6.69 -15.99
C ARG A 17 25.65 -7.99 -16.35
N ARG A 18 25.24 -9.12 -15.76
CA ARG A 18 25.33 -10.40 -16.46
C ARG A 18 24.26 -11.35 -15.97
N SER A 19 23.52 -11.81 -16.96
CA SER A 19 22.34 -12.66 -16.94
C SER A 19 22.68 -14.13 -16.65
N VAL A 20 21.65 -14.84 -16.18
CA VAL A 20 21.39 -16.30 -16.29
C VAL A 20 22.32 -17.27 -15.53
N GLU A 21 21.75 -17.98 -14.53
CA GLU A 21 21.57 -19.45 -14.49
C GLU A 21 21.19 -19.89 -13.05
N PRO A 22 20.14 -20.72 -12.84
CA PRO A 22 19.71 -21.13 -11.51
C PRO A 22 20.48 -22.36 -11.03
N ARG A 23 21.40 -22.20 -10.07
CA ARG A 23 22.14 -23.34 -9.51
C ARG A 23 21.46 -23.95 -8.28
N ARG A 24 21.07 -25.20 -8.48
CA ARG A 24 20.46 -26.15 -7.54
C ARG A 24 21.52 -26.63 -6.52
N ARG A 25 21.10 -26.63 -5.25
CA ARG A 25 21.65 -27.10 -3.95
C ARG A 25 22.83 -28.08 -3.91
N LEU A 26 23.66 -27.93 -2.86
CA LEU A 26 24.21 -29.00 -1.99
C LEU A 26 24.40 -28.45 -0.55
N PRO A 27 24.04 -29.18 0.51
CA PRO A 27 24.18 -28.73 1.90
C PRO A 27 25.51 -29.16 2.52
N THR A 28 26.29 -28.21 3.04
CA THR A 28 27.43 -28.49 3.93
C THR A 28 26.96 -28.40 5.39
N LYS A 29 27.11 -29.53 6.08
CA LYS A 29 26.76 -29.77 7.47
C LYS A 29 27.72 -29.02 8.38
N ALA A 30 27.22 -28.09 9.20
CA ALA A 30 27.92 -27.57 10.37
C ALA A 30 26.89 -27.37 11.48
N GLY A 31 27.20 -27.91 12.66
CA GLY A 31 26.28 -28.09 13.77
C GLY A 31 25.75 -26.79 14.35
N GLY A 32 24.48 -26.84 14.71
CA GLY A 32 23.82 -25.86 15.56
C GLY A 32 22.48 -26.42 15.97
N LYS A 33 22.29 -26.73 17.26
CA LYS A 33 20.97 -27.02 17.82
C LYS A 33 20.09 -25.80 17.61
N ALA A 34 19.13 -25.91 16.69
CA ALA A 34 17.99 -25.02 16.62
C ALA A 34 16.77 -25.87 16.25
N VAL A 35 15.74 -25.79 17.08
CA VAL A 35 14.44 -26.40 16.86
C VAL A 35 13.91 -25.92 15.50
N ALA A 36 13.91 -26.82 14.53
CA ALA A 36 13.36 -26.55 13.21
C ALA A 36 11.83 -26.59 13.29
N THR A 37 11.21 -25.45 13.56
CA THR A 37 9.85 -25.20 13.10
C THR A 37 9.88 -25.25 11.58
N LYS A 38 9.27 -26.29 11.01
CA LYS A 38 9.04 -26.41 9.57
C LYS A 38 8.36 -25.11 9.10
N PRO A 39 8.93 -24.31 8.18
CA PRO A 39 8.10 -23.42 7.39
C PRO A 39 7.29 -24.34 6.47
N GLN A 40 6.05 -24.63 6.87
CA GLN A 40 5.08 -25.20 5.96
C GLN A 40 4.97 -24.21 4.81
N ASN A 41 5.52 -24.63 3.68
CA ASN A 41 5.37 -24.01 2.39
C ASN A 41 3.86 -23.93 2.12
N VAL A 42 3.23 -22.85 2.59
CA VAL A 42 1.89 -22.48 2.18
C VAL A 42 2.08 -22.04 0.74
N ARG A 43 1.99 -23.03 -0.14
CA ARG A 43 1.75 -22.89 -1.57
C ARG A 43 0.86 -21.66 -1.70
N SER A 44 1.40 -20.57 -2.25
CA SER A 44 0.63 -19.46 -2.76
C SER A 44 -0.16 -19.99 -3.95
N GLY A 45 -1.14 -20.85 -3.65
CA GLY A 45 -2.33 -20.98 -4.44
C GLY A 45 -2.98 -19.63 -4.36
N VAL A 46 -3.18 -19.05 -5.53
CA VAL A 46 -4.20 -18.04 -5.74
C VAL A 46 -5.51 -18.64 -5.22
N ALA A 47 -5.75 -18.49 -3.92
CA ALA A 47 -7.09 -18.39 -3.41
C ALA A 47 -7.59 -17.06 -3.94
N GLY A 48 -7.98 -17.06 -5.22
CA GLY A 48 -8.99 -16.11 -5.67
C GLY A 48 -10.12 -16.18 -4.65
N PRO A 49 -10.68 -15.05 -4.21
CA PRO A 49 -11.51 -15.03 -3.03
C PRO A 49 -12.75 -15.90 -3.31
N ALA A 50 -12.70 -17.12 -2.80
CA ALA A 50 -13.76 -18.11 -2.91
C ALA A 50 -14.91 -17.60 -2.03
N ASN A 51 -16.07 -17.40 -2.65
CA ASN A 51 -17.30 -16.91 -2.01
C ASN A 51 -17.28 -15.46 -1.48
N VAL A 52 -16.86 -14.49 -2.30
CA VAL A 52 -17.39 -13.13 -2.11
C VAL A 52 -18.73 -13.07 -2.85
N SER A 53 -19.84 -13.27 -2.13
CA SER A 53 -21.17 -12.97 -2.68
C SER A 53 -21.18 -11.56 -3.23
N ARG A 54 -21.85 -11.35 -4.36
CA ARG A 54 -22.02 -10.03 -4.95
C ARG A 54 -22.70 -9.15 -3.89
N PRO A 55 -22.11 -8.00 -3.50
CA PRO A 55 -22.71 -7.13 -2.50
C PRO A 55 -24.09 -6.68 -2.97
N ASP A 56 -25.05 -6.68 -2.04
CA ASP A 56 -26.43 -6.29 -2.32
C ASP A 56 -26.54 -4.77 -2.55
N ARG A 57 -27.62 -4.33 -3.21
CA ARG A 57 -27.89 -2.91 -3.46
C ARG A 57 -27.97 -2.10 -2.16
N ALA A 58 -28.53 -2.67 -1.09
CA ALA A 58 -28.60 -2.00 0.20
C ALA A 58 -27.20 -1.78 0.82
N GLU A 59 -26.33 -2.78 0.73
CA GLU A 59 -24.94 -2.69 1.21
C GLU A 59 -24.14 -1.66 0.42
N LEU A 60 -24.30 -1.65 -0.92
CA LEU A 60 -23.66 -0.65 -1.77
C LEU A 60 -24.08 0.77 -1.41
N MET A 61 -25.36 0.99 -1.08
CA MET A 61 -25.85 2.30 -0.62
C MET A 61 -25.31 2.68 0.76
N SER A 62 -25.32 1.76 1.73
CA SER A 62 -24.76 2.01 3.06
C SER A 62 -23.28 2.39 2.99
N ARG A 63 -22.51 1.68 2.18
CA ARG A 63 -21.09 1.97 1.96
C ARG A 63 -20.87 3.31 1.28
N ALA A 64 -21.70 3.66 0.29
CA ALA A 64 -21.64 4.97 -0.36
C ALA A 64 -21.95 6.10 0.65
N GLN A 65 -22.97 5.94 1.50
CA GLN A 65 -23.30 6.92 2.54
C GLN A 65 -22.14 7.10 3.53
N SER A 66 -21.52 6.02 3.98
CA SER A 66 -20.34 6.10 4.86
C SER A 66 -19.17 6.82 4.19
N LEU A 67 -18.91 6.56 2.90
CA LEU A 67 -17.86 7.23 2.15
C LEU A 67 -18.16 8.73 1.93
N LEU A 68 -19.42 9.10 1.74
CA LEU A 68 -19.82 10.50 1.63
C LEU A 68 -19.62 11.24 2.96
N ALA A 69 -19.96 10.61 4.10
CA ALA A 69 -19.69 11.19 5.41
C ALA A 69 -18.17 11.37 5.65
N GLN A 70 -17.36 10.37 5.27
CA GLN A 70 -15.90 10.48 5.32
C GLN A 70 -15.37 11.59 4.40
N LEU A 71 -15.98 11.79 3.23
CA LEU A 71 -15.58 12.86 2.31
C LEU A 71 -15.80 14.23 2.95
N THR A 72 -16.96 14.47 3.56
CA THR A 72 -17.26 15.71 4.28
C THR A 72 -16.25 15.96 5.40
N GLU A 73 -15.96 14.94 6.22
CA GLU A 73 -14.98 15.06 7.30
C GLU A 73 -13.56 15.38 6.77
N ILE A 74 -13.16 14.76 5.65
CA ILE A 74 -11.88 15.06 5.01
C ILE A 74 -11.85 16.52 4.54
N GLU A 75 -12.92 17.01 3.91
CA GLU A 75 -13.01 18.38 3.41
C GLU A 75 -12.95 19.41 4.54
N GLU A 76 -13.62 19.17 5.67
CA GLU A 76 -13.53 20.00 6.88
C GLU A 76 -12.09 20.04 7.42
N ARG A 77 -11.45 18.88 7.55
CA ARG A 77 -10.04 18.79 8.00
C ARG A 77 -9.09 19.49 7.03
N LEU A 78 -9.39 19.46 5.74
CA LEU A 78 -8.61 20.14 4.69
C LEU A 78 -8.73 21.66 4.84
N GLN A 79 -9.91 22.19 5.15
CA GLN A 79 -10.10 23.62 5.44
C GLN A 79 -9.33 24.05 6.69
N VAL A 80 -9.29 23.23 7.74
CA VAL A 80 -8.48 23.50 8.95
C VAL A 80 -6.99 23.46 8.62
N ALA A 81 -6.52 22.42 7.92
CA ALA A 81 -5.12 22.25 7.59
C ALA A 81 -4.58 23.33 6.63
N GLN A 82 -5.43 23.90 5.77
CA GLN A 82 -5.07 25.03 4.90
C GLN A 82 -4.78 26.32 5.68
N LYS A 83 -5.37 26.48 6.87
CA LYS A 83 -5.10 27.63 7.74
C LYS A 83 -3.75 27.51 8.44
N ASP A 84 -3.25 26.29 8.62
CA ASP A 84 -1.90 26.00 9.11
C ASP A 84 -0.87 26.17 7.96
N GLY A 85 -0.34 27.38 7.77
CA GLY A 85 0.63 27.69 6.70
C GLY A 85 2.02 27.03 6.84
N GLY A 86 2.27 26.27 7.90
CA GLY A 86 3.56 25.61 8.16
C GLY A 86 3.80 24.36 7.32
N LEU A 87 5.04 23.86 7.33
CA LEU A 87 5.45 22.60 6.65
C LEU A 87 4.56 21.41 7.04
N SER A 88 4.24 21.28 8.32
CA SER A 88 3.33 20.25 8.84
C SER A 88 1.92 20.37 8.27
N GLY A 89 1.40 21.60 8.12
CA GLY A 89 0.11 21.85 7.49
C GLY A 89 0.10 21.43 6.03
N LYS A 90 1.13 21.78 5.26
CA LYS A 90 1.27 21.37 3.85
C LYS A 90 1.31 19.86 3.68
N ALA A 91 2.03 19.14 4.55
CA ALA A 91 2.04 17.67 4.53
C ALA A 91 0.64 17.09 4.79
N LYS A 92 -0.06 17.60 5.82
CA LYS A 92 -1.44 17.19 6.11
C LYS A 92 -2.39 17.47 4.95
N VAL A 93 -2.29 18.62 4.29
CA VAL A 93 -3.09 18.97 3.11
C VAL A 93 -2.85 17.97 1.98
N SER A 94 -1.59 17.60 1.72
CA SER A 94 -1.24 16.58 0.71
C SER A 94 -1.87 15.22 1.04
N ASP A 95 -1.72 14.75 2.27
CA ASP A 95 -2.27 13.46 2.70
C ASP A 95 -3.81 13.43 2.65
N LEU A 96 -4.46 14.51 3.08
CA LEU A 96 -5.92 14.64 3.04
C LEU A 96 -6.44 14.72 1.59
N THR A 97 -5.69 15.36 0.69
CA THR A 97 -6.03 15.42 -0.73
C THR A 97 -5.92 14.03 -1.37
N ALA A 98 -4.85 13.28 -1.08
CA ALA A 98 -4.70 11.91 -1.55
C ALA A 98 -5.83 10.98 -1.04
N LYS A 99 -6.26 11.16 0.22
CA LYS A 99 -7.42 10.44 0.78
C LYS A 99 -8.73 10.81 0.10
N ARG A 100 -8.99 12.10 -0.12
CA ARG A 100 -10.15 12.60 -0.87
C ARG A 100 -10.24 11.92 -2.25
N ASP A 101 -9.13 11.90 -2.99
CA ASP A 101 -9.07 11.30 -4.32
C ASP A 101 -9.29 9.78 -4.30
N SER A 102 -8.83 9.10 -3.25
CA SER A 102 -9.09 7.66 -3.08
C SER A 102 -10.56 7.38 -2.78
N VAL A 103 -11.21 8.21 -1.94
CA VAL A 103 -12.63 8.09 -1.62
C VAL A 103 -13.48 8.33 -2.88
N LEU A 104 -13.19 9.39 -3.64
CA LEU A 104 -13.89 9.70 -4.90
C LEU A 104 -13.76 8.57 -5.94
N ARG A 105 -12.57 7.99 -6.09
CA ARG A 105 -12.36 6.82 -6.96
C ARG A 105 -13.18 5.61 -6.51
N THR A 106 -13.28 5.40 -5.20
CA THR A 106 -14.07 4.29 -4.63
C THR A 106 -15.57 4.53 -4.85
N LEU A 107 -16.05 5.76 -4.67
CA LEU A 107 -17.44 6.13 -4.97
C LEU A 107 -17.77 5.89 -6.45
N ALA A 108 -16.90 6.32 -7.37
CA ALA A 108 -17.10 6.05 -8.81
C ALA A 108 -17.15 4.54 -9.11
N ALA A 109 -16.32 3.73 -8.44
CA ALA A 109 -16.35 2.28 -8.57
C ALA A 109 -17.67 1.67 -8.03
N LEU A 110 -18.19 2.19 -6.91
CA LEU A 110 -19.49 1.79 -6.36
C LEU A 110 -20.65 2.18 -7.27
N GLU A 111 -20.62 3.37 -7.87
CA GLU A 111 -21.61 3.79 -8.86
C GLU A 111 -21.59 2.87 -10.09
N LYS A 112 -20.40 2.49 -10.56
CA LYS A 112 -20.26 1.50 -11.64
C LYS A 112 -20.83 0.13 -11.23
N ALA A 113 -20.57 -0.31 -10.00
CA ALA A 113 -21.12 -1.56 -9.47
C ALA A 113 -22.66 -1.51 -9.40
N LYS A 114 -23.22 -0.39 -8.94
CA LYS A 114 -24.66 -0.14 -8.92
C LYS A 114 -25.27 -0.23 -10.32
N ARG A 115 -24.67 0.43 -11.33
CA ARG A 115 -25.14 0.35 -12.72
C ARG A 115 -25.12 -1.08 -13.27
N ALA A 116 -24.14 -1.88 -12.89
CA ALA A 116 -24.10 -3.28 -13.31
C ALA A 116 -25.16 -4.18 -12.63
N LEU A 117 -25.82 -3.71 -11.56
CA LEU A 117 -26.93 -4.41 -10.91
C LEU A 117 -28.29 -4.05 -11.53
N GLU A 118 -28.42 -2.88 -12.14
CA GLU A 118 -29.66 -2.48 -12.82
C GLU A 118 -29.71 -3.20 -14.19
N PRO A 119 -30.69 -4.10 -14.46
CA PRO A 119 -30.82 -4.75 -15.76
C PRO A 119 -31.21 -3.69 -16.81
N ALA A 120 -30.51 -3.71 -17.95
CA ALA A 120 -30.72 -2.80 -19.08
C ALA A 120 -32.07 -3.03 -19.77
#